data_AF-A0A7V9F2Y2-F1
#
_entry.id   AF-A0A7V9F2Y2-F1
#
_cell.length_a   1.000
_cell.length_b   1.000
_cell.length_c   1.000
_cell.angle_alpha   90.00
_cell.angle_beta   90.00
_cell.angle_gamma   90.00
#
_symmetry.space_group_name_H-M   'P 1'
#
loop_
_entity.id
_entity.type
_entity.pdbx_description
1 polymer ?
#
loop_
_entity_poly.entity_id
_entity_poly.type
_entity_poly.pdbx_seq_one_letter_code
_entity_poly.pdbx_strand_id
1 'polypeptide(L)'
;MGSPGWMTWRSAWTEALYGRSGFYLAAQPHEHFRTSSHVSPLFATAVVSLVRRLGLDAVTDYGAGSGELLSHLHDQAPDLHLTGIELRPRPP
;
A
#
# COMPACT_ATOMS: atom_id res chain seq x y z
N MET A 1 -29.09 8.83 -24.69
CA MET A 1 -27.91 8.66 -23.81
C MET A 1 -26.70 8.60 -24.71
N GLY A 2 -25.88 9.66 -24.72
CA GLY A 2 -24.74 9.74 -25.65
C GLY A 2 -23.71 8.65 -25.36
N SER A 3 -23.15 8.03 -26.40
CA SER A 3 -22.03 7.11 -26.26
C SER A 3 -20.94 7.76 -25.40
N PRO A 4 -20.34 7.05 -24.43
CA PRO A 4 -19.23 7.61 -23.69
C PRO A 4 -18.18 8.02 -24.72
N GLY A 5 -17.85 9.32 -24.76
CA GLY A 5 -16.83 9.82 -25.65
C GLY A 5 -15.54 9.03 -25.43
N TRP A 6 -14.75 8.85 -26.48
CA TRP A 6 -13.43 8.24 -26.35
C TRP A 6 -12.63 8.97 -25.26
N MET A 7 -12.11 8.21 -24.32
CA MET A 7 -11.26 8.74 -23.26
C MET A 7 -9.79 8.37 -23.53
N THR A 8 -8.88 9.19 -23.02
CA THR A 8 -7.46 8.83 -23.05
C THR A 8 -7.25 7.54 -22.26
N TRP A 9 -6.25 6.75 -22.65
CA TRP A 9 -5.87 5.57 -21.88
C TRP A 9 -5.61 5.90 -20.40
N ARG A 10 -4.95 7.03 -20.13
CA ARG A 10 -4.69 7.48 -18.75
C ARG A 10 -5.99 7.68 -17.97
N SER A 11 -6.97 8.36 -18.57
CA SER A 11 -8.27 8.58 -17.93
C SER A 11 -9.02 7.27 -17.68
N ALA A 12 -9.04 6.37 -18.67
CA ALA A 12 -9.65 5.05 -18.54
C ALA A 12 -9.01 4.24 -17.40
N TRP A 13 -7.68 4.22 -17.36
CA TRP A 13 -6.91 3.48 -16.37
C TRP A 13 -7.08 4.07 -14.97
N THR A 14 -7.08 5.40 -14.84
CA THR A 14 -7.34 6.08 -13.56
C THR A 14 -8.73 5.77 -13.03
N GLU A 15 -9.77 5.81 -13.87
CA GLU A 15 -11.12 5.45 -13.43
C GLU A 15 -11.22 3.97 -13.04
N ALA A 16 -10.65 3.07 -13.84
CA ALA A 16 -10.68 1.64 -13.58
C ALA A 16 -9.95 1.25 -12.28
N LEU A 17 -8.86 1.94 -11.92
CA LEU A 17 -8.09 1.64 -10.72
C LEU A 17 -8.56 2.40 -9.47
N TYR A 18 -8.91 3.68 -9.61
CA TYR A 18 -9.08 4.61 -8.50
C TYR A 18 -10.43 5.33 -8.48
N GLY A 19 -11.26 5.13 -9.51
CA GLY A 19 -12.63 5.65 -9.52
C GLY A 19 -13.46 5.06 -8.37
N ARG A 20 -14.68 5.55 -8.17
CA ARG A 20 -15.53 5.13 -7.03
C ARG A 20 -15.80 3.62 -6.97
N SER A 21 -15.75 2.95 -8.12
CA SER A 21 -15.86 1.48 -8.25
C SER A 21 -14.56 0.85 -8.76
N GLY A 22 -13.45 1.59 -8.65
CA GLY A 22 -12.15 1.18 -9.13
C GLY A 22 -11.54 0.07 -8.29
N PHE A 23 -10.65 -0.69 -8.91
CA PHE A 23 -10.07 -1.91 -8.34
C PHE A 23 -9.48 -1.71 -6.93
N TYR A 24 -8.71 -0.64 -6.69
CA TYR A 24 -8.05 -0.44 -5.39
C TYR A 24 -9.00 -0.03 -4.26
N LEU A 25 -10.25 0.37 -4.57
CA LEU A 25 -11.27 0.65 -3.58
C LEU A 25 -12.21 -0.55 -3.37
N ALA A 26 -12.52 -1.29 -4.44
CA ALA A 26 -13.56 -2.32 -4.44
C ALA A 26 -13.03 -3.75 -4.19
N ALA A 27 -11.78 -4.04 -4.53
CA ALA A 27 -11.20 -5.38 -4.42
C ALA A 27 -10.31 -5.55 -3.18
N GLN A 28 -9.98 -6.80 -2.86
CA GLN A 28 -8.93 -7.14 -1.91
C GLN A 28 -7.67 -7.54 -2.69
N PRO A 29 -6.66 -6.65 -2.84
CA PRO A 29 -5.58 -6.89 -3.79
C PRO A 29 -4.77 -8.17 -3.53
N HIS A 30 -4.67 -8.60 -2.26
CA HIS A 30 -3.99 -9.83 -1.88
C HIS A 30 -4.65 -11.10 -2.43
N GLU A 31 -5.93 -11.04 -2.83
CA GLU A 31 -6.65 -12.15 -3.49
C GLU A 31 -6.26 -12.27 -4.99
N HIS A 32 -5.73 -11.21 -5.58
CA HIS A 32 -5.42 -11.14 -7.01
C HIS A 32 -3.94 -11.32 -7.32
N PHE A 33 -3.06 -10.89 -6.41
CA PHE A 33 -1.62 -10.98 -6.57
C PHE A 33 -0.90 -11.06 -5.23
N ARG A 34 0.34 -11.52 -5.27
CA ARG A 34 1.22 -11.59 -4.08
C ARG A 34 2.28 -10.49 -4.15
N THR A 35 2.50 -9.80 -3.04
CA THR A 35 3.60 -8.84 -2.87
C THR A 35 4.56 -9.32 -1.80
N SER A 36 5.80 -8.81 -1.79
CA SER A 36 6.83 -9.16 -0.79
C SER A 36 6.36 -8.94 0.65
N SER A 37 5.56 -7.88 0.88
CA SER A 37 4.98 -7.53 2.19
C SER A 37 4.06 -8.62 2.76
N HIS A 38 3.45 -9.44 1.91
CA HIS A 38 2.56 -10.51 2.34
C HIS A 38 3.27 -11.86 2.55
N VAL A 39 4.50 -12.00 2.04
CA VAL A 39 5.15 -13.32 1.91
C VAL A 39 6.13 -13.60 3.06
N SER A 40 6.76 -12.58 3.66
CA SER A 40 7.75 -12.81 4.72
C SER A 40 8.09 -11.57 5.55
N PRO A 41 8.37 -11.72 6.87
CA PRO A 41 8.92 -10.64 7.70
C PRO A 41 10.33 -10.19 7.28
N LEU A 42 11.02 -10.95 6.42
CA LEU A 42 12.36 -10.60 5.93
C LEU A 42 12.41 -9.24 5.24
N PHE A 43 11.33 -8.86 4.54
CA PHE A 43 11.28 -7.54 3.92
C PHE A 43 11.24 -6.42 4.98
N ALA A 44 10.45 -6.59 6.04
CA ALA A 44 10.45 -5.66 7.17
C ALA A 44 11.84 -5.58 7.85
N THR A 45 12.51 -6.71 8.03
CA THR A 45 13.88 -6.74 8.59
C THR A 45 14.88 -5.98 7.72
N ALA A 46 14.79 -6.11 6.40
CA ALA A 46 15.63 -5.35 5.47
C ALA A 46 15.36 -3.84 5.57
N VAL A 47 14.09 -3.44 5.70
CA VAL A 47 13.69 -2.03 5.87
C VAL A 47 14.19 -1.49 7.21
N VAL A 48 14.01 -2.20 8.33
CA VAL A 48 14.55 -1.79 9.65
C VAL A 48 16.06 -1.61 9.57
N SER A 49 16.77 -2.57 8.95
CA SER A 49 18.22 -2.49 8.79
C SER A 49 18.65 -1.25 8.01
N LEU A 50 17.92 -0.91 6.94
CA LEU A 50 18.17 0.28 6.14
C LEU A 50 17.92 1.57 6.93
N VAL A 51 16.79 1.66 7.63
CA VAL A 51 16.42 2.81 8.47
C VAL A 51 17.50 3.09 9.52
N ARG A 52 17.96 2.05 10.23
CA ARG A 52 19.05 2.18 11.23
C ARG A 52 20.36 2.63 10.61
N ARG A 53 20.73 2.06 9.46
CA ARG A 53 21.96 2.44 8.76
C ARG A 53 21.95 3.91 8.32
N LEU A 54 20.79 4.45 8.00
CA LEU A 54 20.61 5.84 7.60
C LEU A 54 20.37 6.79 8.79
N GLY A 55 20.27 6.27 10.02
CA GLY A 55 19.98 7.09 11.20
C GLY A 55 18.59 7.75 11.16
N LEU A 56 17.63 7.11 10.49
CA LEU A 56 16.25 7.59 10.38
C LEU A 56 15.39 7.05 11.53
N ASP A 57 14.30 7.73 11.82
CA ASP A 57 13.36 7.42 12.90
C ASP A 57 11.92 7.19 12.41
N ALA A 58 11.64 7.37 11.12
CA ALA A 58 10.30 7.29 10.56
C ALA A 58 10.24 6.50 9.23
N VAL A 59 9.10 5.84 8.99
CA VAL A 59 8.77 5.16 7.73
C VAL A 59 7.37 5.55 7.30
N THR A 60 7.22 5.94 6.03
CA THR A 60 5.91 6.16 5.39
C THR A 60 5.70 5.13 4.28
N ASP A 61 4.65 4.32 4.40
CA ASP A 61 4.26 3.29 3.43
C ASP A 61 3.11 3.79 2.55
N TYR A 62 3.36 3.90 1.24
CA TYR A 62 2.40 4.38 0.25
C TYR A 62 1.73 3.19 -0.46
N GLY A 63 0.40 3.12 -0.40
CA GLY A 63 -0.33 1.92 -0.80
C GLY A 63 -0.16 0.83 0.26
N ALA A 64 -0.30 1.21 1.53
CA ALA A 64 -0.04 0.36 2.70
C ALA A 64 -0.92 -0.90 2.76
N GLY A 65 -1.90 -1.06 1.87
CA GLY A 65 -2.68 -2.29 1.77
C GLY A 65 -3.56 -2.45 2.99
N SER A 66 -3.38 -3.55 3.74
CA SER A 66 -4.05 -3.75 5.03
C SER A 66 -3.10 -3.48 6.22
N GLY A 67 -1.93 -2.89 5.95
CA GLY A 67 -0.94 -2.51 6.96
C GLY A 67 0.03 -3.64 7.34
N GLU A 68 0.08 -4.74 6.59
CA GLU A 68 0.87 -5.92 6.94
C GLU A 68 2.37 -5.60 7.13
N LEU A 69 2.94 -4.75 6.26
CA LEU A 69 4.33 -4.32 6.41
C LEU A 69 4.52 -3.48 7.68
N LEU A 70 3.63 -2.51 7.91
CA LEU A 70 3.71 -1.61 9.07
C LEU A 70 3.58 -2.38 10.40
N SER A 71 2.73 -3.40 10.47
CA SER A 71 2.64 -4.28 11.64
C SER A 71 3.95 -5.00 11.91
N HIS A 72 4.57 -5.60 10.90
CA HIS A 72 5.88 -6.26 11.07
C HIS A 72 6.99 -5.27 11.44
N LEU A 73 6.95 -4.04 10.92
CA LEU A 73 7.89 -2.99 11.31
C LEU A 73 7.70 -2.58 12.77
N HIS A 74 6.45 -2.44 13.22
CA HIS A 74 6.13 -2.11 14.60
C HIS A 74 6.62 -3.18 15.57
N ASP A 75 6.42 -4.46 15.23
CA ASP A 75 6.87 -5.59 16.05
C ASP A 75 8.40 -5.64 16.18
N GLN A 76 9.14 -5.29 15.12
CA GLN A 76 10.61 -5.35 15.11
C GLN A 76 11.28 -4.08 15.63
N ALA A 77 10.64 -2.93 15.49
CA ALA A 77 11.21 -1.61 15.78
C ALA A 77 10.11 -0.65 16.29
N PRO A 78 9.61 -0.89 17.52
CA PRO A 78 8.46 -0.15 18.08
C PRO A 78 8.76 1.34 18.34
N ASP A 79 10.03 1.73 18.33
CA ASP A 79 10.49 3.11 18.45
C ASP A 79 10.37 3.93 17.16
N LEU A 80 10.13 3.29 16.00
CA LEU A 80 9.94 4.00 14.73
C LEU A 80 8.56 4.67 14.65
N HIS A 81 8.53 5.87 14.10
CA HIS A 81 7.30 6.54 13.72
C HIS A 81 6.78 5.99 12.37
N LEU A 82 5.69 5.24 12.41
CA LEU A 82 5.14 4.55 11.24
C LEU A 82 3.87 5.24 10.73
N THR A 83 3.83 5.55 9.43
CA THR A 83 2.66 6.16 8.76
C THR A 83 2.27 5.32 7.54
N GLY A 84 1.01 4.93 7.47
CA GLY A 84 0.43 4.28 6.28
C GLY A 84 -0.44 5.25 5.50
N ILE A 85 -0.24 5.31 4.18
CA ILE A 85 -1.08 6.06 3.26
C ILE A 85 -1.78 5.05 2.37
N GLU A 86 -3.10 5.02 2.44
CA GLU A 86 -3.93 4.10 1.69
C GLU A 86 -5.23 4.79 1.28
N LEU A 87 -5.75 4.45 0.10
CA LEU A 87 -7.02 4.97 -0.41
C LEU A 87 -8.21 4.35 0.35
N ARG A 88 -8.06 3.08 0.74
CA ARG A 88 -9.03 2.39 1.57
C ARG A 88 -8.95 2.88 3.03
N PRO A 89 -10.08 2.86 3.76
CA PRO A 89 -10.06 3.12 5.19
C PRO A 89 -9.12 2.16 5.92
N ARG A 90 -8.58 2.62 7.04
CA ARG A 90 -7.78 1.78 7.93
C ARG A 90 -8.60 0.55 8.34
N PRO A 91 -8.06 -0.67 8.22
CA PRO A 91 -8.70 -1.87 8.77
C PRO A 91 -8.96 -1.72 10.29
N PRO A 92 -10.01 -2.35 10.83
CA PRO A 92 -10.33 -2.29 12.26
C PRO A 92 -9.20 -2.83 13.15
#